data_AF-A0A067THC1-F1
#
_entry.id   AF-A0A067THC1-F1
#
_cell.length_a   1.000
_cell.length_b   1.000
_cell.length_c   1.000
_cell.angle_alpha   90.00
_cell.angle_beta   90.00
_cell.angle_gamma   90.00
#
_symmetry.space_group_name_H-M   'P 1'
#
loop_
_entity.id
_entity.type
_entity.pdbx_description
1 polymer ?
#
loop_
_entity_poly.entity_id
_entity_poly.type
_entity_poly.pdbx_seq_one_letter_code
_entity_poly.pdbx_strand_id
1 'polypeptide(L)'
;MPGNINMPPPSDKIVDIDVIFLLDCTESQQPYIDTVRNHVKDAIPMINSQADLKGGTARYRTIGFRDHREQGCDWLVKAHNFTADATVLADQLSSLVASGGGDGPEAQIDGLDAARRSPFRLTAKRIVMLLTDSPPHGIGEPGDSVPEDHPDALTHQKILKDYNRVNIQLDVLACVPEITYYEKAEGFYKGLTQATAGLYIPLPDPHSNPEPMKRAIVGAVLHSTNSLRTADRWEKWILAQSDRGHNAIVNDIYSQLIQEGQQRHIVTSTEHRGDITDVQYGLANVDRGFVDAIVAKTLRLQTDMKANPHMYT
;
A
#
# COMPACT_ATOMS: atom_id res chain seq x y z
N MET A 1 -28.82 28.37 -1.32
CA MET A 1 -27.85 27.27 -1.23
C MET A 1 -28.63 25.97 -1.38
N PRO A 2 -28.39 25.11 -2.38
CA PRO A 2 -28.95 23.78 -2.31
C PRO A 2 -28.02 22.96 -1.41
N GLY A 3 -28.41 22.80 -0.14
CA GLY A 3 -27.78 21.84 0.76
C GLY A 3 -27.84 20.45 0.15
N ASN A 4 -26.72 19.74 0.16
CA ASN A 4 -26.64 18.40 -0.41
C ASN A 4 -27.48 17.42 0.38
N ILE A 5 -28.64 17.08 -0.18
CA ILE A 5 -29.59 16.13 0.38
C ILE A 5 -28.92 14.73 0.42
N ASN A 6 -29.09 14.00 1.53
CA ASN A 6 -28.67 12.60 1.72
C ASN A 6 -27.16 12.29 1.76
N MET A 7 -26.30 13.20 2.24
CA MET A 7 -24.92 12.82 2.57
C MET A 7 -24.87 11.75 3.69
N PRO A 8 -24.01 10.72 3.57
CA PRO A 8 -23.92 9.67 4.58
C PRO A 8 -23.39 10.25 5.92
N PRO A 9 -24.01 9.94 7.06
CA PRO A 9 -23.49 10.36 8.36
C PRO A 9 -22.17 9.66 8.69
N PRO A 10 -21.44 10.09 9.74
CA PRO A 10 -20.32 9.33 10.28
C PRO A 10 -20.71 7.87 10.51
N SER A 11 -19.80 6.95 10.16
CA SER A 11 -20.04 5.51 10.23
C SER A 11 -19.34 4.90 11.44
N ASP A 12 -20.13 4.23 12.29
CA ASP A 12 -19.65 3.38 13.40
C ASP A 12 -19.61 1.89 13.02
N LYS A 13 -19.66 1.58 11.72
CA LYS A 13 -19.48 0.20 11.25
C LYS A 13 -18.12 -0.33 11.67
N ILE A 14 -18.11 -1.54 12.20
CA ILE A 14 -16.91 -2.33 12.51
C ILE A 14 -15.99 -2.35 11.29
N VAL A 15 -14.71 -2.05 11.52
CA VAL A 15 -13.67 -2.07 10.49
C VAL A 15 -12.64 -3.13 10.86
N ASP A 16 -12.64 -4.21 10.10
CA ASP A 16 -11.57 -5.19 10.10
C ASP A 16 -10.50 -4.79 9.08
N ILE A 17 -9.22 -4.95 9.41
CA ILE A 17 -8.11 -4.72 8.47
C ILE A 17 -7.23 -5.96 8.33
N ASP A 18 -6.81 -6.25 7.10
CA ASP A 18 -5.87 -7.29 6.75
C ASP A 18 -4.67 -6.62 6.05
N VAL A 19 -3.50 -6.73 6.67
CA VAL A 19 -2.27 -6.08 6.21
C VAL A 19 -1.26 -7.12 5.75
N ILE A 20 -0.70 -6.93 4.57
CA ILE A 20 0.39 -7.76 4.04
C ILE A 20 1.66 -6.93 4.03
N PHE A 21 2.69 -7.40 4.71
CA PHE A 21 4.07 -6.96 4.51
C PHE A 21 4.64 -7.75 3.33
N LEU A 22 4.65 -7.12 2.16
CA LEU A 22 5.26 -7.67 0.95
C LEU A 22 6.71 -7.20 0.92
N LEU A 23 7.63 -8.13 1.05
CA LEU A 23 9.04 -7.86 1.30
C LEU A 23 9.85 -8.39 0.14
N ASP A 24 10.56 -7.48 -0.50
CA ASP A 24 11.73 -7.83 -1.27
C ASP A 24 12.75 -8.54 -0.36
N CYS A 25 13.25 -9.69 -0.81
CA CYS A 25 14.18 -10.54 -0.09
C CYS A 25 15.43 -10.85 -0.92
N THR A 26 15.85 -9.97 -1.83
CA THR A 26 17.18 -10.01 -2.43
C THR A 26 18.24 -9.45 -1.47
N GLU A 27 19.52 -9.65 -1.79
CA GLU A 27 20.62 -9.46 -0.84
C GLU A 27 20.65 -8.07 -0.16
N SER A 28 20.36 -6.99 -0.90
CA SER A 28 20.37 -5.62 -0.39
C SER A 28 19.29 -5.34 0.67
N GLN A 29 18.24 -6.17 0.73
CA GLN A 29 17.09 -5.93 1.61
C GLN A 29 17.23 -6.51 3.02
N GLN A 30 18.32 -7.25 3.33
CA GLN A 30 18.50 -7.84 4.65
C GLN A 30 18.41 -6.81 5.81
N PRO A 31 19.06 -5.63 5.75
CA PRO A 31 18.95 -4.61 6.80
C PRO A 31 17.53 -4.10 7.02
N TYR A 32 16.74 -4.02 5.94
CA TYR A 32 15.35 -3.58 6.00
C TYR A 32 14.48 -4.64 6.67
N ILE A 33 14.61 -5.91 6.25
CA ILE A 33 13.90 -7.05 6.87
C ILE A 33 14.22 -7.14 8.37
N ASP A 34 15.49 -7.01 8.75
CA ASP A 34 15.91 -7.07 10.16
C ASP A 34 15.30 -5.94 10.99
N THR A 35 15.25 -4.73 10.44
CA THR A 35 14.62 -3.58 11.10
C THR A 35 13.12 -3.78 11.26
N VAL A 36 12.40 -4.26 10.24
CA VAL A 36 10.96 -4.59 10.36
C VAL A 36 10.77 -5.63 11.45
N ARG A 37 11.56 -6.72 11.45
CA ARG A 37 11.51 -7.79 12.46
C ARG A 37 11.67 -7.24 13.88
N ASN A 38 12.64 -6.36 14.10
CA ASN A 38 12.96 -5.81 15.41
C ASN A 38 11.86 -4.88 15.95
N HIS A 39 11.12 -4.20 15.08
CA HIS A 39 10.14 -3.19 15.51
C HIS A 39 8.68 -3.62 15.38
N VAL A 40 8.38 -4.73 14.71
CA VAL A 40 6.98 -5.14 14.49
C VAL A 40 6.24 -5.40 15.81
N LYS A 41 6.94 -5.86 16.85
CA LYS A 41 6.36 -6.08 18.19
C LYS A 41 5.89 -4.78 18.87
N ASP A 42 6.47 -3.63 18.51
CA ASP A 42 6.01 -2.31 18.96
C ASP A 42 4.97 -1.72 18.00
N ALA A 43 5.19 -1.87 16.69
CA ALA A 43 4.36 -1.25 15.66
C ALA A 43 2.92 -1.77 15.69
N ILE A 44 2.72 -3.07 15.96
CA ILE A 44 1.39 -3.69 15.96
C ILE A 44 0.51 -3.14 17.10
N PRO A 45 0.97 -3.07 18.37
CA PRO A 45 0.24 -2.36 19.43
C PRO A 45 -0.07 -0.89 19.10
N MET A 46 0.87 -0.17 18.45
CA MET A 46 0.64 1.22 18.04
C MET A 46 -0.45 1.32 16.98
N ILE A 47 -0.46 0.43 15.98
CA ILE A 47 -1.51 0.36 14.97
C ILE A 47 -2.85 0.04 15.62
N ASN A 48 -2.92 -0.99 16.46
CA ASN A 48 -4.15 -1.42 17.12
C ASN A 48 -4.74 -0.34 18.04
N SER A 49 -3.90 0.49 18.67
CA SER A 49 -4.37 1.55 19.56
C SER A 49 -4.79 2.83 18.83
N GLN A 50 -4.19 3.13 17.68
CA GLN A 50 -4.43 4.38 16.95
C GLN A 50 -5.38 4.22 15.76
N ALA A 51 -5.54 3.01 15.21
CA ALA A 51 -6.47 2.75 14.13
C ALA A 51 -7.91 2.84 14.64
N ASP A 52 -8.73 3.67 14.01
CA ASP A 52 -10.17 3.76 14.28
C ASP A 52 -10.91 2.54 13.68
N LEU A 53 -10.78 1.39 14.35
CA LEU A 53 -11.35 0.12 13.91
C LEU A 53 -12.84 -0.05 14.26
N LYS A 54 -13.43 0.88 15.02
CA LYS A 54 -14.84 0.79 15.48
C LYS A 54 -15.19 -0.57 16.11
N GLY A 55 -14.28 -1.13 16.91
CA GLY A 55 -14.44 -2.44 17.54
C GLY A 55 -14.08 -3.65 16.65
N GLY A 56 -13.54 -3.42 15.46
CA GLY A 56 -12.99 -4.46 14.60
C GLY A 56 -11.55 -4.84 14.96
N THR A 57 -10.94 -5.67 14.11
CA THR A 57 -9.67 -6.33 14.40
C THR A 57 -8.70 -6.24 13.23
N ALA A 58 -7.40 -6.18 13.56
CA ALA A 58 -6.32 -6.24 12.59
C ALA A 58 -5.66 -7.62 12.59
N ARG A 59 -5.27 -8.09 11.41
CA ARG A 59 -4.37 -9.24 11.25
C ARG A 59 -3.39 -8.99 10.11
N TYR A 60 -2.25 -9.66 10.19
CA TYR A 60 -1.04 -9.35 9.45
C TYR A 60 -0.43 -10.62 8.91
N ARG A 61 0.28 -10.54 7.78
CA ARG A 61 1.14 -11.63 7.28
C ARG A 61 2.34 -11.05 6.57
N THR A 62 3.38 -11.84 6.42
CA THR A 62 4.45 -11.56 5.47
C THR A 62 4.28 -12.37 4.18
N ILE A 63 4.68 -11.75 3.08
CA ILE A 63 5.00 -12.41 1.83
C ILE A 63 6.39 -11.92 1.45
N GLY A 64 7.35 -12.83 1.35
CA GLY A 64 8.63 -12.54 0.73
C GLY A 64 8.57 -12.86 -0.75
N PHE A 65 9.24 -12.08 -1.57
CA PHE A 65 9.63 -12.47 -2.92
C PHE A 65 11.14 -12.27 -3.09
N ARG A 66 11.71 -12.97 -4.07
CA ARG A 66 13.05 -12.69 -4.58
C ARG A 66 12.96 -12.55 -6.08
N ASP A 67 14.11 -12.51 -6.72
CA ASP A 67 14.23 -12.63 -8.14
C ASP A 67 14.02 -14.09 -8.64
N HIS A 68 14.01 -14.24 -9.96
CA HIS A 68 13.88 -15.50 -10.66
C HIS A 68 15.15 -16.35 -10.54
N ARG A 69 15.03 -17.63 -10.90
CA ARG A 69 16.09 -18.63 -10.67
C ARG A 69 17.35 -18.31 -11.47
N GLU A 70 17.18 -17.70 -12.64
CA GLU A 70 18.21 -17.23 -13.55
C GLU A 70 19.14 -16.21 -12.88
N GLN A 71 18.62 -15.46 -11.91
CA GLN A 71 19.34 -14.49 -11.08
C GLN A 71 19.88 -15.12 -9.77
N GLY A 72 19.97 -16.46 -9.71
CA GLY A 72 20.60 -17.18 -8.60
C GLY A 72 19.72 -17.36 -7.36
N CYS A 73 18.41 -17.06 -7.45
CA CYS A 73 17.48 -17.25 -6.35
C CYS A 73 16.96 -18.70 -6.25
N ASP A 74 16.83 -19.22 -5.03
CA ASP A 74 16.39 -20.60 -4.74
C ASP A 74 14.88 -20.73 -4.54
N TRP A 75 14.17 -19.61 -4.41
CA TRP A 75 12.71 -19.53 -4.35
C TRP A 75 12.23 -18.17 -4.85
N LEU A 76 11.06 -18.13 -5.48
CA LEU A 76 10.47 -16.90 -6.04
C LEU A 76 9.55 -16.19 -5.04
N VAL A 77 8.59 -16.91 -4.44
CA VAL A 77 7.63 -16.34 -3.47
C VAL A 77 7.48 -17.26 -2.26
N LYS A 78 7.49 -16.68 -1.06
CA LYS A 78 7.18 -17.33 0.21
C LYS A 78 6.08 -16.58 0.94
N ALA A 79 4.97 -17.27 1.20
CA ALA A 79 3.76 -16.64 1.71
C ALA A 79 3.33 -17.28 3.05
N HIS A 80 3.26 -16.49 4.13
CA HIS A 80 2.88 -16.98 5.47
C HIS A 80 1.40 -16.75 5.79
N ASN A 81 0.85 -17.42 6.79
CA ASN A 81 -0.56 -17.23 7.18
C ASN A 81 -0.80 -15.90 7.90
N PHE A 82 -2.03 -15.37 7.79
CA PHE A 82 -2.45 -14.23 8.60
C PHE A 82 -2.45 -14.57 10.10
N THR A 83 -2.00 -13.62 10.92
CA THR A 83 -1.95 -13.68 12.38
C THR A 83 -2.30 -12.33 12.99
N ALA A 84 -2.92 -12.32 14.17
CA ALA A 84 -3.06 -11.12 14.99
C ALA A 84 -1.93 -10.99 16.03
N ASP A 85 -1.09 -12.01 16.17
CA ASP A 85 0.01 -12.06 17.13
C ASP A 85 1.28 -11.48 16.52
N ALA A 86 1.77 -10.39 17.10
CA ALA A 86 3.00 -9.72 16.67
C ALA A 86 4.25 -10.60 16.83
N THR A 87 4.23 -11.58 17.75
CA THR A 87 5.31 -12.56 17.90
C THR A 87 5.34 -13.51 16.72
N VAL A 88 4.19 -14.06 16.32
CA VAL A 88 4.09 -14.91 15.12
C VAL A 88 4.52 -14.12 13.88
N LEU A 89 4.14 -12.86 13.76
CA LEU A 89 4.57 -12.01 12.64
C LEU A 89 6.09 -11.76 12.66
N ALA A 90 6.69 -11.53 13.84
CA ALA A 90 8.14 -11.43 13.98
C ALA A 90 8.86 -12.74 13.60
N ASP A 91 8.28 -13.90 13.92
CA ASP A 91 8.81 -15.21 13.51
C ASP A 91 8.72 -15.41 11.99
N GLN A 92 7.62 -14.95 11.37
CA GLN A 92 7.48 -14.94 9.90
C GLN A 92 8.48 -14.01 9.20
N LEU A 93 8.89 -12.91 9.86
CA LEU A 93 9.98 -12.05 9.37
C LEU A 93 11.36 -12.68 9.62
N SER A 94 11.48 -13.50 10.65
CA SER A 94 12.72 -14.22 11.00
C SER A 94 13.03 -15.36 10.06
N SER A 95 12.01 -15.93 9.41
CA SER A 95 12.19 -16.97 8.38
C SER A 95 12.59 -16.42 7.01
N LEU A 96 12.51 -15.10 6.80
CA LEU A 96 12.92 -14.42 5.58
C LEU A 96 14.38 -13.98 5.71
N VAL A 97 15.24 -14.65 4.95
CA VAL A 97 16.65 -14.31 4.78
C VAL A 97 16.82 -13.80 3.37
N ALA A 98 17.42 -12.62 3.22
CA ALA A 98 17.63 -11.97 1.95
C ALA A 98 18.85 -12.59 1.24
N SER A 99 18.73 -12.89 -0.06
CA SER A 99 19.82 -13.46 -0.87
C SER A 99 19.46 -13.50 -2.36
N GLY A 100 20.46 -13.40 -3.22
CA GLY A 100 20.29 -13.40 -4.67
C GLY A 100 19.89 -12.02 -5.19
N GLY A 101 19.31 -12.01 -6.40
CA GLY A 101 19.19 -10.83 -7.25
C GLY A 101 20.30 -10.81 -8.31
N GLY A 102 20.36 -9.79 -9.14
CA GLY A 102 21.42 -9.71 -10.15
C GLY A 102 21.42 -8.44 -10.98
N ASP A 103 20.52 -8.36 -11.95
CA ASP A 103 20.47 -7.33 -12.97
C ASP A 103 19.85 -6.00 -12.50
N GLY A 104 19.31 -5.97 -11.29
CA GLY A 104 18.79 -4.77 -10.63
C GLY A 104 17.27 -4.84 -10.43
N PRO A 105 16.46 -4.96 -11.51
CA PRO A 105 15.04 -5.25 -11.37
C PRO A 105 14.78 -6.65 -10.78
N GLU A 106 13.59 -6.87 -10.21
CA GLU A 106 13.24 -8.15 -9.58
C GLU A 106 11.78 -8.59 -9.83
N ALA A 107 11.31 -9.61 -9.10
CA ALA A 107 9.99 -10.22 -9.25
C ALA A 107 8.88 -9.58 -8.39
N GLN A 108 8.85 -8.25 -8.25
CA GLN A 108 7.80 -7.55 -7.48
C GLN A 108 6.40 -7.86 -8.04
N ILE A 109 6.27 -8.10 -9.34
CA ILE A 109 5.00 -8.44 -9.98
C ILE A 109 4.44 -9.78 -9.49
N ASP A 110 5.29 -10.80 -9.33
CA ASP A 110 4.94 -12.09 -8.71
C ASP A 110 4.54 -11.92 -7.24
N GLY A 111 5.30 -11.10 -6.51
CA GLY A 111 4.99 -10.74 -5.12
C GLY A 111 3.61 -10.07 -4.98
N LEU A 112 3.31 -9.09 -5.83
CA LEU A 112 2.03 -8.40 -5.88
C LEU A 112 0.89 -9.34 -6.28
N ASP A 113 1.12 -10.27 -7.21
CA ASP A 113 0.12 -11.29 -7.55
C ASP A 113 -0.17 -12.25 -6.39
N ALA A 114 0.86 -12.67 -5.67
CA ALA A 114 0.70 -13.49 -4.48
C ALA A 114 -0.06 -12.76 -3.36
N ALA A 115 0.22 -11.47 -3.16
CA ALA A 115 -0.53 -10.63 -2.24
C ALA A 115 -2.00 -10.52 -2.66
N ARG A 116 -2.29 -10.28 -3.95
CA ARG A 116 -3.65 -10.24 -4.50
C ARG A 116 -4.43 -11.54 -4.27
N ARG A 117 -3.78 -12.70 -4.37
CA ARG A 117 -4.40 -14.03 -4.16
C ARG A 117 -4.53 -14.44 -2.70
N SER A 118 -4.11 -13.59 -1.76
CA SER A 118 -4.15 -13.93 -0.34
C SER A 118 -5.59 -14.11 0.18
N PRO A 119 -5.78 -14.95 1.21
CA PRO A 119 -7.09 -15.23 1.81
C PRO A 119 -7.53 -14.10 2.74
N PHE A 120 -7.73 -12.91 2.17
CA PHE A 120 -8.31 -11.76 2.85
C PHE A 120 -9.71 -12.11 3.39
N ARG A 121 -10.08 -11.55 4.55
CA ARG A 121 -11.47 -11.58 5.02
C ARG A 121 -12.33 -10.86 3.99
N LEU A 122 -13.55 -11.36 3.80
CA LEU A 122 -14.49 -10.81 2.81
C LEU A 122 -14.80 -9.34 3.08
N THR A 123 -14.91 -8.95 4.35
CA THR A 123 -15.30 -7.61 4.80
C THR A 123 -14.12 -6.73 5.24
N ALA A 124 -12.90 -7.27 5.30
CA ALA A 124 -11.75 -6.51 5.77
C ALA A 124 -11.23 -5.52 4.73
N LYS A 125 -10.63 -4.45 5.22
CA LYS A 125 -9.82 -3.52 4.42
C LYS A 125 -8.50 -4.18 4.10
N ARG A 126 -8.14 -4.16 2.82
CA ARG A 126 -6.99 -4.90 2.30
C ARG A 126 -5.87 -3.93 2.03
N ILE A 127 -4.80 -4.04 2.80
CA ILE A 127 -3.64 -3.17 2.74
C ILE A 127 -2.44 -4.04 2.38
N VAL A 128 -1.73 -3.66 1.33
CA VAL A 128 -0.44 -4.25 0.98
C VAL A 128 0.61 -3.18 1.15
N MET A 129 1.67 -3.49 1.87
CA MET A 129 2.83 -2.63 2.08
C MET A 129 4.03 -3.31 1.44
N LEU A 130 4.49 -2.78 0.31
CA LEU A 130 5.70 -3.23 -0.38
C LEU A 130 6.92 -2.51 0.19
N LEU A 131 7.94 -3.24 0.65
CA LEU A 131 9.30 -2.71 0.86
C LEU A 131 10.21 -3.23 -0.25
N THR A 132 10.95 -2.34 -0.90
CA THR A 132 11.91 -2.67 -1.96
C THR A 132 12.81 -1.48 -2.25
N ASP A 133 14.03 -1.75 -2.71
CA ASP A 133 14.96 -0.78 -3.29
C ASP A 133 15.07 -0.89 -4.83
N SER A 134 14.35 -1.82 -5.45
CA SER A 134 14.46 -2.14 -6.87
C SER A 134 13.12 -1.95 -7.62
N PRO A 135 13.16 -1.78 -8.95
CA PRO A 135 11.98 -1.84 -9.80
C PRO A 135 11.57 -3.28 -10.13
N PRO A 136 10.33 -3.54 -10.56
CA PRO A 136 10.00 -4.79 -11.22
C PRO A 136 10.66 -4.95 -12.58
N HIS A 137 10.92 -6.20 -12.96
CA HIS A 137 11.14 -6.56 -14.36
C HIS A 137 10.00 -6.05 -15.28
N GLY A 138 10.35 -5.72 -16.52
CA GLY A 138 9.41 -5.43 -17.58
C GLY A 138 8.87 -4.00 -17.61
N ILE A 139 9.47 -3.08 -16.85
CA ILE A 139 9.14 -1.64 -16.93
C ILE A 139 10.12 -0.83 -17.79
N GLY A 140 11.12 -1.51 -18.38
CA GLY A 140 12.07 -0.91 -19.32
C GLY A 140 13.25 -0.21 -18.64
N GLU A 141 13.74 -0.76 -17.54
CA GLU A 141 14.99 -0.31 -16.92
C GLU A 141 16.21 -0.73 -17.75
N PRO A 142 17.25 0.10 -17.86
CA PRO A 142 18.48 -0.30 -18.52
C PRO A 142 19.13 -1.50 -17.80
N GLY A 143 19.43 -2.56 -18.56
CA GLY A 143 20.05 -3.78 -18.01
C GLY A 143 19.06 -4.86 -17.58
N ASP A 144 17.75 -4.56 -17.59
CA ASP A 144 16.68 -5.51 -17.26
C ASP A 144 16.71 -6.75 -18.16
N SER A 145 16.86 -7.91 -17.53
CA SER A 145 16.88 -9.24 -18.10
C SER A 145 15.60 -9.98 -17.72
N VAL A 146 14.48 -9.54 -18.32
CA VAL A 146 13.15 -10.12 -18.06
C VAL A 146 13.19 -11.64 -18.28
N PRO A 147 12.81 -12.44 -17.27
CA PRO A 147 12.82 -13.90 -17.37
C PRO A 147 11.96 -14.42 -18.52
N GLU A 148 12.49 -15.38 -19.30
CA GLU A 148 11.78 -15.96 -20.45
C GLU A 148 10.47 -16.67 -20.06
N ASP A 149 10.39 -17.17 -18.82
CA ASP A 149 9.24 -17.90 -18.31
C ASP A 149 8.23 -17.00 -17.56
N HIS A 150 8.51 -15.69 -17.44
CA HIS A 150 7.60 -14.76 -16.80
C HIS A 150 6.30 -14.69 -17.61
N PRO A 151 5.12 -14.93 -16.99
CA PRO A 151 3.87 -15.01 -17.76
C PRO A 151 3.52 -13.68 -18.47
N ASP A 152 3.35 -13.71 -19.80
CA ASP A 152 2.92 -12.55 -20.60
C ASP A 152 1.64 -11.88 -20.05
N ALA A 153 0.77 -12.68 -19.41
CA ALA A 153 -0.50 -12.22 -18.86
C ALA A 153 -0.34 -11.46 -17.52
N LEU A 154 0.79 -11.59 -16.84
CA LEU A 154 1.03 -11.01 -15.52
C LEU A 154 1.71 -9.65 -15.65
N THR A 155 1.00 -8.65 -16.17
CA THR A 155 1.57 -7.30 -16.33
C THR A 155 1.24 -6.40 -15.14
N HIS A 156 2.00 -5.31 -14.96
CA HIS A 156 1.66 -4.28 -13.99
C HIS A 156 0.27 -3.67 -14.20
N GLN A 157 -0.21 -3.55 -15.45
CA GLN A 157 -1.59 -3.09 -15.71
C GLN A 157 -2.62 -4.10 -15.21
N LYS A 158 -2.34 -5.41 -15.37
CA LYS A 158 -3.20 -6.47 -14.85
C LYS A 158 -3.24 -6.46 -13.32
N ILE A 159 -2.08 -6.33 -12.67
CA ILE A 159 -1.97 -6.18 -11.22
C ILE A 159 -2.77 -4.99 -10.73
N LEU A 160 -2.57 -3.81 -11.33
CA LEU A 160 -3.31 -2.60 -10.94
C LEU A 160 -4.82 -2.77 -11.12
N LYS A 161 -5.26 -3.34 -12.26
CA LYS A 161 -6.67 -3.61 -12.51
C LYS A 161 -7.26 -4.53 -11.45
N ASP A 162 -6.53 -5.58 -11.09
CA ASP A 162 -7.00 -6.51 -10.07
C ASP A 162 -7.01 -5.90 -8.67
N TYR A 163 -5.96 -5.18 -8.27
CA TYR A 163 -5.88 -4.50 -6.98
C TYR A 163 -7.07 -3.56 -6.80
N ASN A 164 -7.39 -2.80 -7.83
CA ASN A 164 -8.58 -1.97 -7.88
C ASN A 164 -9.85 -2.80 -7.70
N ARG A 165 -10.03 -3.83 -8.53
CA ARG A 165 -11.21 -4.71 -8.48
C ARG A 165 -11.45 -5.34 -7.11
N VAL A 166 -10.40 -5.76 -6.43
CA VAL A 166 -10.49 -6.37 -5.10
C VAL A 166 -10.29 -5.37 -3.95
N ASN A 167 -10.30 -4.06 -4.26
CA ASN A 167 -10.12 -2.93 -3.34
C ASN A 167 -8.92 -3.07 -2.40
N ILE A 168 -7.79 -3.48 -2.95
CA ILE A 168 -6.49 -3.43 -2.27
C ILE A 168 -5.92 -2.02 -2.39
N GLN A 169 -5.48 -1.48 -1.27
CA GLN A 169 -4.65 -0.27 -1.23
C GLN A 169 -3.19 -0.68 -1.11
N LEU A 170 -2.33 -0.17 -2.00
CA LEU A 170 -0.89 -0.45 -2.01
C LEU A 170 -0.12 0.77 -1.51
N ASP A 171 0.62 0.57 -0.42
CA ASP A 171 1.66 1.47 0.04
C ASP A 171 3.04 0.91 -0.35
N VAL A 172 3.95 1.77 -0.78
CA VAL A 172 5.33 1.42 -1.13
C VAL A 172 6.27 2.19 -0.21
N LEU A 173 7.04 1.46 0.58
CA LEU A 173 8.16 1.96 1.37
C LEU A 173 9.41 1.76 0.49
N ALA A 174 9.79 2.83 -0.18
CA ALA A 174 10.82 2.86 -1.20
C ALA A 174 12.18 3.13 -0.56
N CYS A 175 13.05 2.13 -0.55
CA CYS A 175 14.35 2.17 0.10
C CYS A 175 15.32 3.07 -0.67
N VAL A 176 15.75 4.18 -0.05
CA VAL A 176 16.64 5.20 -0.63
C VAL A 176 18.04 5.12 0.02
N PRO A 177 19.13 5.38 -0.73
CA PRO A 177 19.15 5.96 -2.08
C PRO A 177 18.98 4.96 -3.24
N GLU A 178 19.05 3.67 -3.02
CA GLU A 178 19.17 2.64 -4.07
C GLU A 178 18.08 2.75 -5.14
N ILE A 179 16.81 2.89 -4.74
CA ILE A 179 15.68 3.00 -5.68
C ILE A 179 15.75 4.23 -6.60
N THR A 180 16.51 5.26 -6.20
CA THR A 180 16.67 6.51 -6.95
C THR A 180 17.68 6.40 -8.10
N TYR A 181 18.46 5.32 -8.15
CA TYR A 181 19.41 5.07 -9.23
C TYR A 181 18.75 4.51 -10.49
N TYR A 182 17.50 4.05 -10.39
CA TYR A 182 16.73 3.50 -11.48
C TYR A 182 15.92 4.58 -12.21
N GLU A 183 15.82 4.49 -13.53
CA GLU A 183 15.22 5.56 -14.35
C GLU A 183 13.69 5.63 -14.24
N LYS A 184 13.04 4.48 -14.00
CA LYS A 184 11.59 4.31 -14.05
C LYS A 184 10.98 3.97 -12.69
N ALA A 185 11.75 3.40 -11.76
CA ALA A 185 11.27 2.89 -10.47
C ALA A 185 10.38 3.88 -9.71
N GLU A 186 10.86 5.10 -9.45
CA GLU A 186 10.09 6.09 -8.68
C GLU A 186 8.75 6.44 -9.35
N GLY A 187 8.78 6.71 -10.67
CA GLY A 187 7.58 7.05 -11.43
C GLY A 187 6.58 5.90 -11.47
N PHE A 188 7.07 4.67 -11.61
CA PHE A 188 6.28 3.45 -11.56
C PHE A 188 5.53 3.31 -10.22
N TYR A 189 6.26 3.35 -9.10
CA TYR A 189 5.66 3.15 -7.77
C TYR A 189 4.76 4.32 -7.35
N LYS A 190 5.12 5.56 -7.67
CA LYS A 190 4.23 6.73 -7.46
C LYS A 190 2.93 6.57 -8.26
N GLY A 191 3.01 6.10 -9.51
CA GLY A 191 1.83 5.82 -10.33
C GLY A 191 0.94 4.71 -9.74
N LEU A 192 1.54 3.61 -9.29
CA LEU A 192 0.83 2.45 -8.75
C LEU A 192 0.14 2.76 -7.40
N THR A 193 0.85 3.45 -6.50
CA THR A 193 0.33 3.88 -5.18
C THR A 193 -0.78 4.92 -5.35
N GLN A 194 -0.58 5.95 -6.19
CA GLN A 194 -1.63 6.94 -6.52
C GLN A 194 -2.85 6.25 -7.10
N ALA A 195 -2.66 5.30 -8.00
CA ALA A 195 -3.77 4.60 -8.61
C ALA A 195 -4.54 3.76 -7.58
N THR A 196 -3.91 3.20 -6.54
CA THR A 196 -4.62 2.43 -5.49
C THR A 196 -5.06 3.27 -4.28
N ALA A 197 -4.83 4.59 -4.33
CA ALA A 197 -5.01 5.56 -3.24
C ALA A 197 -4.15 5.29 -1.99
N GLY A 198 -3.00 4.63 -2.17
CA GLY A 198 -1.99 4.44 -1.13
C GLY A 198 -0.85 5.45 -1.21
N LEU A 199 0.25 5.15 -0.54
CA LEU A 199 1.37 6.05 -0.35
C LEU A 199 2.65 5.53 -1.00
N TYR A 200 3.45 6.45 -1.54
CA TYR A 200 4.87 6.24 -1.80
C TYR A 200 5.66 6.96 -0.71
N ILE A 201 6.44 6.21 0.08
CA ILE A 201 7.18 6.71 1.22
C ILE A 201 8.66 6.41 1.00
N PRO A 202 9.49 7.41 0.66
CA PRO A 202 10.94 7.25 0.65
C PRO A 202 11.42 6.90 2.06
N LEU A 203 12.23 5.85 2.17
CA LEU A 203 12.68 5.26 3.42
C LEU A 203 14.21 5.16 3.41
N PRO A 204 14.93 5.83 4.33
CA PRO A 204 16.38 5.77 4.35
C PRO A 204 16.90 4.40 4.79
N ASP A 205 18.18 4.14 4.52
CA ASP A 205 18.91 3.01 5.09
C ASP A 205 18.72 2.95 6.63
N PRO A 206 18.19 1.84 7.16
CA PRO A 206 17.89 1.70 8.57
C PRO A 206 19.13 1.55 9.47
N HIS A 207 20.32 1.25 8.93
CA HIS A 207 21.55 1.10 9.73
C HIS A 207 21.89 2.37 10.51
N SER A 208 21.63 3.53 9.92
CA SER A 208 21.94 4.82 10.55
C SER A 208 20.85 5.23 11.56
N ASN A 209 19.58 4.94 11.24
CA ASN A 209 18.44 5.25 12.10
C ASN A 209 17.21 4.40 11.71
N PRO A 210 16.72 3.50 12.57
CA PRO A 210 15.55 2.67 12.25
C PRO A 210 14.21 3.40 12.46
N GLU A 211 14.21 4.55 13.12
CA GLU A 211 12.99 5.25 13.53
C GLU A 211 12.10 5.72 12.36
N PRO A 212 12.63 6.23 11.23
CA PRO A 212 11.83 6.51 10.04
C PRO A 212 11.03 5.30 9.55
N MET A 213 11.61 4.09 9.61
CA MET A 213 10.91 2.86 9.21
C MET A 213 9.76 2.53 10.16
N LYS A 214 9.99 2.60 11.47
CA LYS A 214 8.93 2.38 12.46
C LYS A 214 7.77 3.34 12.24
N ARG A 215 8.06 4.62 11.97
CA ARG A 215 7.05 5.65 11.68
C ARG A 215 6.35 5.42 10.34
N ALA A 216 7.08 5.01 9.31
CA ALA A 216 6.51 4.69 8.00
C ALA A 216 5.50 3.53 8.09
N ILE A 217 5.85 2.43 8.75
CA ILE A 217 4.98 1.25 8.89
C ILE A 217 3.68 1.62 9.61
N VAL A 218 3.79 2.26 10.78
CA VAL A 218 2.60 2.64 11.57
C VAL A 218 1.78 3.67 10.80
N GLY A 219 2.42 4.72 10.29
CA GLY A 219 1.77 5.80 9.57
C GLY A 219 1.04 5.34 8.31
N ALA A 220 1.64 4.45 7.51
CA ALA A 220 1.03 3.91 6.30
C ALA A 220 -0.23 3.08 6.61
N VAL A 221 -0.16 2.17 7.59
CA VAL A 221 -1.34 1.36 7.96
C VAL A 221 -2.47 2.23 8.51
N LEU A 222 -2.16 3.25 9.33
CA LEU A 222 -3.15 4.18 9.86
C LEU A 222 -3.76 5.05 8.75
N HIS A 223 -2.94 5.56 7.83
CA HIS A 223 -3.39 6.29 6.65
C HIS A 223 -4.34 5.43 5.81
N SER A 224 -3.92 4.21 5.46
CA SER A 224 -4.67 3.31 4.61
C SER A 224 -5.98 2.84 5.25
N THR A 225 -5.97 2.58 6.56
CA THR A 225 -7.20 2.30 7.33
C THR A 225 -8.17 3.47 7.27
N ASN A 226 -7.68 4.69 7.49
CA ASN A 226 -8.51 5.90 7.44
C ASN A 226 -9.04 6.21 6.03
N SER A 227 -8.21 6.06 5.00
CA SER A 227 -8.57 6.22 3.59
C SER A 227 -9.68 5.26 3.19
N LEU A 228 -9.49 3.96 3.45
CA LEU A 228 -10.45 2.92 3.11
C LEU A 228 -11.77 3.05 3.89
N ARG A 229 -11.73 3.40 5.18
CA ARG A 229 -12.96 3.68 5.98
C ARG A 229 -13.72 4.88 5.42
N THR A 230 -13.00 5.91 4.99
CA THR A 230 -13.63 7.10 4.39
C THR A 230 -14.25 6.77 3.04
N ALA A 231 -13.54 6.04 2.18
CA ALA A 231 -14.07 5.58 0.89
C ALA A 231 -15.37 4.78 1.07
N ASP A 232 -15.38 3.81 1.99
CA ASP A 232 -16.58 3.01 2.33
C ASP A 232 -17.80 3.83 2.72
N ARG A 233 -17.60 4.87 3.53
CA ARG A 233 -18.68 5.76 3.97
C ARG A 233 -19.30 6.46 2.76
N TRP A 234 -18.47 6.91 1.83
CA TRP A 234 -18.87 7.79 0.74
C TRP A 234 -19.19 7.06 -0.57
N GLU A 235 -18.80 5.80 -0.74
CA GLU A 235 -18.89 5.04 -1.98
C GLU A 235 -20.27 5.15 -2.65
N LYS A 236 -21.34 4.73 -1.95
CA LYS A 236 -22.70 4.77 -2.49
C LYS A 236 -23.14 6.18 -2.89
N TRP A 237 -22.72 7.19 -2.12
CA TRP A 237 -23.06 8.58 -2.40
C TRP A 237 -22.30 9.08 -3.63
N ILE A 238 -20.99 8.83 -3.73
CA ILE A 238 -20.17 9.17 -4.91
C ILE A 238 -20.77 8.57 -6.17
N LEU A 239 -21.13 7.28 -6.13
CA LEU A 239 -21.72 6.56 -7.27
C LEU A 239 -23.07 7.13 -7.68
N ALA A 240 -23.92 7.52 -6.71
CA ALA A 240 -25.21 8.16 -6.97
C ALA A 240 -25.08 9.60 -7.51
N GLN A 241 -23.91 10.22 -7.35
CA GLN A 241 -23.62 11.59 -7.78
C GLN A 241 -22.70 11.67 -9.00
N SER A 242 -22.40 10.54 -9.66
CA SER A 242 -21.38 10.46 -10.72
C SER A 242 -21.59 11.45 -11.88
N ASP A 243 -22.83 11.87 -12.12
CA ASP A 243 -23.20 12.77 -13.23
C ASP A 243 -22.89 14.25 -12.94
N ARG A 244 -22.56 14.60 -11.69
CA ARG A 244 -22.26 16.00 -11.27
C ARG A 244 -20.85 16.46 -11.62
N GLY A 245 -20.00 15.53 -12.07
CA GLY A 245 -18.58 15.78 -12.32
C GLY A 245 -17.72 15.70 -11.06
N HIS A 246 -16.49 15.23 -11.24
CA HIS A 246 -15.51 14.93 -10.18
C HIS A 246 -15.33 16.07 -9.16
N ASN A 247 -15.07 17.29 -9.63
CA ASN A 247 -14.78 18.43 -8.76
C ASN A 247 -15.94 18.84 -7.84
N ALA A 248 -17.18 18.68 -8.29
CA ALA A 248 -18.35 18.98 -7.46
C ALA A 248 -18.46 18.00 -6.30
N ILE A 249 -18.32 16.70 -6.58
CA ILE A 249 -18.33 15.62 -5.58
C ILE A 249 -17.20 15.85 -4.56
N VAL A 250 -15.98 16.15 -5.02
CA VAL A 250 -14.82 16.41 -4.14
C VAL A 250 -15.08 17.61 -3.21
N ASN A 251 -15.58 18.73 -3.74
CA ASN A 251 -15.81 19.93 -2.94
C ASN A 251 -16.87 19.71 -1.86
N ASP A 252 -17.89 18.93 -2.17
CA ASP A 252 -18.99 18.60 -1.27
C ASP A 252 -18.55 17.70 -0.11
N ILE A 253 -17.82 16.62 -0.43
CA ILE A 253 -17.26 15.71 0.58
C ILE A 253 -16.24 16.46 1.44
N TYR A 254 -15.36 17.25 0.83
CA TYR A 254 -14.37 18.04 1.54
C TYR A 254 -15.03 19.01 2.53
N SER A 255 -16.04 19.77 2.08
CA SER A 255 -16.77 20.72 2.93
C SER A 255 -17.43 20.01 4.12
N GLN A 256 -18.04 18.85 3.89
CA GLN A 256 -18.68 18.06 4.93
C GLN A 256 -17.66 17.53 5.96
N LEU A 257 -16.53 16.96 5.50
CA LEU A 257 -15.50 16.43 6.40
C LEU A 257 -14.86 17.53 7.25
N ILE A 258 -14.65 18.72 6.69
CA ILE A 258 -14.17 19.90 7.44
C ILE A 258 -15.21 20.36 8.48
N GLN A 259 -16.49 20.43 8.11
CA GLN A 259 -17.56 20.81 9.03
C GLN A 259 -17.67 19.84 10.22
N GLU A 260 -17.42 18.56 9.98
CA GLU A 260 -17.39 17.51 11.00
C GLU A 260 -16.10 17.49 11.83
N GLY A 261 -15.13 18.35 11.53
CA GLY A 261 -13.82 18.36 12.20
C GLY A 261 -13.04 17.07 11.99
N GLN A 262 -13.26 16.36 10.88
CA GLN A 262 -12.57 15.10 10.60
C GLN A 262 -11.09 15.34 10.38
N GLN A 263 -10.28 14.50 10.99
CA GLN A 263 -8.84 14.44 10.79
C GLN A 263 -8.49 13.19 9.97
N ARG A 264 -7.34 13.25 9.30
CA ARG A 264 -6.74 12.13 8.59
C ARG A 264 -5.36 11.82 9.13
N HIS A 265 -4.96 10.55 9.03
CA HIS A 265 -3.56 10.20 9.21
C HIS A 265 -2.77 10.62 7.97
N ILE A 266 -1.63 11.27 8.21
CA ILE A 266 -0.66 11.65 7.20
C ILE A 266 0.69 11.01 7.51
N VAL A 267 1.43 10.74 6.44
CA VAL A 267 2.85 10.41 6.49
C VAL A 267 3.57 11.47 5.67
N THR A 268 4.60 12.08 6.24
CA THR A 268 5.42 13.10 5.58
C THR A 268 6.85 12.63 5.58
N SER A 269 7.52 12.81 4.45
CA SER A 269 8.95 12.55 4.30
C SER A 269 9.64 13.87 4.01
N THR A 270 10.72 14.18 4.75
CA THR A 270 11.54 15.36 4.52
C THR A 270 12.93 14.95 4.11
N GLU A 271 13.34 15.35 2.91
CA GLU A 271 14.71 15.21 2.43
C GLU A 271 15.58 16.31 3.06
N HIS A 272 16.54 15.93 3.90
CA HIS A 272 17.63 16.81 4.28
C HIS A 272 18.73 16.73 3.22
N ARG A 273 19.34 17.86 2.85
CA ARG A 273 20.47 17.89 1.89
C ARG A 273 21.55 16.88 2.33
N GLY A 274 21.72 15.81 1.55
CA GLY A 274 22.77 14.81 1.73
C GLY A 274 22.42 13.69 2.73
N ASP A 275 21.53 12.78 2.33
CA ASP A 275 21.45 11.40 2.84
C ASP A 275 20.56 11.13 4.07
N ILE A 276 19.80 12.10 4.58
CA ILE A 276 18.85 11.85 5.69
C ILE A 276 17.42 12.15 5.26
N THR A 277 16.67 11.09 4.98
CA THR A 277 15.22 11.14 4.81
C THR A 277 14.57 10.88 6.16
N ASP A 278 13.93 11.89 6.76
CA ASP A 278 13.13 11.66 7.96
C ASP A 278 11.67 11.42 7.58
N VAL A 279 11.04 10.42 8.20
CA VAL A 279 9.63 10.08 7.98
C VAL A 279 8.87 10.40 9.26
N GLN A 280 7.83 11.22 9.21
CA GLN A 280 6.95 11.50 10.34
C GLN A 280 5.52 11.04 10.02
N TYR A 281 4.76 10.69 11.06
CA TYR A 281 3.33 10.41 10.92
C TYR A 281 2.53 11.10 12.02
N GLY A 282 1.28 11.45 11.71
CA GLY A 282 0.42 12.11 12.67
C GLY A 282 -0.96 12.39 12.11
N LEU A 283 -1.77 13.12 12.88
CA LEU A 283 -3.07 13.60 12.45
C LEU A 283 -2.93 14.99 11.82
N ALA A 284 -3.62 15.19 10.71
CA ALA A 284 -3.80 16.49 10.08
C ALA A 284 -5.27 16.69 9.71
N ASN A 285 -5.64 17.95 9.44
CA ASN A 285 -6.94 18.24 8.87
C ASN A 285 -7.08 17.54 7.52
N VAL A 286 -8.29 17.09 7.19
CA VAL A 286 -8.60 16.62 5.84
C VAL A 286 -8.25 17.72 4.83
N ASP A 287 -7.53 17.36 3.78
CA ASP A 287 -7.25 18.23 2.64
C ASP A 287 -8.02 17.77 1.39
N ARG A 288 -8.07 18.63 0.37
CA ARG A 288 -8.79 18.34 -0.85
C ARG A 288 -8.18 17.17 -1.64
N GLY A 289 -6.86 16.98 -1.60
CA GLY A 289 -6.17 15.89 -2.29
C GLY A 289 -6.53 14.51 -1.74
N PHE A 290 -6.72 14.40 -0.41
CA PHE A 290 -7.26 13.19 0.22
C PHE A 290 -8.60 12.78 -0.38
N VAL A 291 -9.53 13.74 -0.46
CA VAL A 291 -10.88 13.52 -0.96
C VAL A 291 -10.85 13.22 -2.46
N ASP A 292 -9.99 13.93 -3.20
CA ASP A 292 -9.77 13.71 -4.63
C ASP A 292 -9.37 12.25 -4.92
N ALA A 293 -8.40 11.70 -4.18
CA ALA A 293 -7.95 10.32 -4.34
C ALA A 293 -9.08 9.30 -4.11
N ILE A 294 -9.92 9.51 -3.08
CA ILE A 294 -11.07 8.66 -2.77
C ILE A 294 -12.11 8.70 -3.90
N VAL A 295 -12.46 9.90 -4.36
CA VAL A 295 -13.45 10.09 -5.43
C VAL A 295 -12.93 9.51 -6.75
N ALA A 296 -11.68 9.79 -7.11
CA ALA A 296 -11.04 9.27 -8.32
C ALA A 296 -11.05 7.74 -8.35
N LYS A 297 -10.63 7.10 -7.26
CA LYS A 297 -10.62 5.64 -7.13
C LYS A 297 -12.03 5.06 -7.29
N THR A 298 -13.01 5.62 -6.59
CA THR A 298 -14.41 5.14 -6.63
C THR A 298 -15.02 5.25 -8.03
N LEU A 299 -14.85 6.39 -8.70
CA LEU A 299 -15.38 6.60 -10.06
C LEU A 299 -14.66 5.76 -11.11
N ARG A 300 -13.35 5.53 -10.97
CA ARG A 300 -12.62 4.62 -11.86
C ARG A 300 -13.13 3.19 -11.74
N LEU A 301 -13.35 2.70 -10.52
CA LEU A 301 -13.94 1.37 -10.29
C LEU A 301 -15.32 1.24 -10.95
N GLN A 302 -16.16 2.26 -10.83
CA GLN A 302 -17.46 2.28 -11.48
C GLN A 302 -17.34 2.19 -13.01
N THR A 303 -16.40 2.94 -13.58
CA THR A 303 -16.15 2.95 -15.03
C THR A 303 -15.67 1.58 -15.51
N ASP A 304 -14.75 0.95 -14.77
CA ASP A 304 -14.24 -0.38 -15.09
C ASP A 304 -15.31 -1.47 -14.99
N MET A 305 -16.18 -1.39 -13.97
CA MET A 305 -17.33 -2.29 -13.79
C MET A 305 -18.34 -2.15 -14.94
N LYS A 306 -18.62 -0.93 -15.39
CA LYS A 306 -19.49 -0.68 -16.55
C LYS A 306 -18.87 -1.21 -17.84
N ALA A 307 -17.57 -1.06 -18.03
CA ALA A 307 -16.86 -1.52 -19.22
C ALA A 307 -16.65 -3.04 -19.25
N ASN A 308 -16.54 -3.71 -18.10
CA ASN A 308 -16.18 -5.13 -18.00
C ASN A 308 -17.06 -5.90 -17.00
N PRO A 309 -18.41 -5.93 -17.14
CA PRO A 309 -19.31 -6.46 -16.11
C PRO A 309 -19.01 -7.91 -15.70
N HIS A 310 -18.58 -8.77 -16.64
CA HIS A 310 -18.24 -10.19 -16.39
C HIS A 310 -17.04 -10.42 -15.47
N MET A 311 -16.22 -9.39 -15.23
CA MET A 311 -15.03 -9.50 -14.37
C MET A 311 -15.35 -9.25 -12.88
N TYR A 312 -16.53 -8.70 -12.58
CA TYR A 312 -16.95 -8.23 -11.25
C TYR A 312 -18.17 -8.97 -10.69
N THR A 313 -18.61 -10.05 -11.35
CA THR A 313 -19.66 -10.98 -10.90
C THR A 313 -19.08 -12.16 -10.12
#